data_AF-A0A2T1DDW2-F1
#
_entry.id   AF-A0A2T1DDW2-F1
#
_cell.length_a   1.000
_cell.length_b   1.000
_cell.length_c   1.000
_cell.angle_alpha   90.00
_cell.angle_beta   90.00
_cell.angle_gamma   90.00
#
_symmetry.space_group_name_H-M   'P 1'
#
loop_
_entity.id
_entity.type
_entity.pdbx_description
1 polymer ?
#
loop_
_entity_poly.entity_id
_entity_poly.type
_entity_poly.pdbx_seq_one_letter_code
_entity_poly.pdbx_strand_id
1 'polypeptide(L)'
;MSLLLSDELVKASGLSEAELLQEVVLLLFQREKLTLGKASRILGMTQLEFQALLASRDLYIHYDVEDLHEDVRGLQELGLL
;
A
#
# COMPACT_ATOMS: atom_id res chain seq x y z
N MET A 1 10.48 18.55 -4.12
CA MET A 1 11.25 18.50 -2.86
C MET A 1 11.71 17.05 -2.69
N SER A 2 13.00 16.81 -2.43
CA SER A 2 13.56 15.46 -2.24
C SER A 2 13.84 15.21 -0.76
N LEU A 3 13.62 13.98 -0.31
CA LEU A 3 14.07 13.50 1.00
C LEU A 3 15.38 12.74 0.78
N LEU A 4 16.45 13.15 1.45
CA LEU A 4 17.75 12.47 1.39
C LEU A 4 17.90 11.55 2.60
N LEU A 5 18.22 10.28 2.35
CA LEU A 5 18.57 9.31 3.39
C LEU A 5 20.09 9.22 3.49
N SER A 6 20.62 9.04 4.70
CA SER A 6 22.05 8.86 4.90
C SER A 6 22.48 7.44 4.52
N ASP A 7 23.68 7.31 3.96
CA ASP A 7 24.29 5.99 3.67
C ASP A 7 24.40 5.11 4.92
N GLU A 8 24.59 5.73 6.09
CA GLU A 8 24.62 5.04 7.37
C GLU A 8 23.30 4.30 7.64
N LEU A 9 22.16 4.96 7.39
CA LEU A 9 20.84 4.34 7.59
C LEU A 9 20.63 3.17 6.62
N VAL A 10 20.97 3.35 5.34
CA VAL A 10 20.86 2.30 4.32
C VAL A 10 21.71 1.09 4.72
N LYS A 11 22.97 1.32 5.10
CA LYS A 11 23.88 0.25 5.57
C LYS A 11 23.38 -0.43 6.84
N ALA A 12 22.89 0.33 7.82
CA ALA A 12 22.39 -0.21 9.07
C ALA A 12 21.12 -1.06 8.88
N SER A 13 20.30 -0.75 7.87
CA SER A 13 19.10 -1.53 7.54
C SER A 13 19.41 -2.89 6.91
N GLY A 14 20.59 -3.04 6.28
CA GLY A 14 20.93 -4.22 5.48
C GLY A 14 20.16 -4.34 4.15
N LEU A 15 19.36 -3.34 3.80
CA LEU A 15 18.58 -3.27 2.58
C LEU A 15 19.29 -2.43 1.51
N SER A 16 18.99 -2.72 0.25
CA SER A 16 19.25 -1.79 -0.85
C SER A 16 18.36 -0.54 -0.74
N GLU A 17 18.73 0.54 -1.43
CA GLU A 17 17.91 1.76 -1.47
C GLU A 17 16.49 1.51 -1.97
N ALA A 18 16.33 0.63 -2.97
CA ALA A 18 15.03 0.28 -3.54
C ALA A 18 14.17 -0.51 -2.53
N GLU A 19 14.76 -1.46 -1.82
CA GLU A 19 14.08 -2.21 -0.76
C GLU A 19 13.68 -1.29 0.41
N LEU A 20 14.57 -0.40 0.83
CA LEU A 20 14.27 0.56 1.90
C LEU A 20 13.14 1.50 1.51
N LEU A 21 13.13 2.00 0.27
CA LEU A 21 12.02 2.79 -0.27
C LEU A 21 10.71 1.99 -0.26
N GLN A 22 10.75 0.72 -0.66
CA GLN A 22 9.59 -0.17 -0.63
C GLN A 22 9.03 -0.31 0.79
N GLU A 23 9.88 -0.53 1.80
CA GLU A 23 9.46 -0.62 3.20
C GLU A 23 8.84 0.69 3.70
N VAL A 24 9.38 1.85 3.32
CA VAL A 24 8.79 3.16 3.65
C VAL A 24 7.42 3.34 3.01
N VAL A 25 7.27 2.97 1.74
CA VAL A 25 5.98 3.06 1.02
C VAL A 25 4.94 2.11 1.63
N LEU A 26 5.33 0.87 1.95
CA LEU A 26 4.46 -0.10 2.62
C LEU A 26 3.99 0.43 3.97
N LEU A 27 4.89 0.96 4.80
CA LEU A 27 4.53 1.57 6.09
C LEU A 27 3.53 2.72 5.94
N LEU A 28 3.74 3.59 4.95
CA LEU A 28 2.83 4.71 4.71
C LEU A 28 1.47 4.27 4.17
N PHE A 29 1.43 3.20 3.35
CA PHE A 29 0.20 2.57 2.89
C PHE A 29 -0.58 1.94 4.05
N GLN A 30 0.10 1.17 4.91
CA GLN A 30 -0.50 0.57 6.12
C GLN A 30 -1.07 1.61 7.08
N ARG A 31 -0.49 2.82 7.13
CA ARG A 31 -0.99 3.96 7.94
C ARG A 31 -2.03 4.83 7.22
N GLU A 32 -2.57 4.34 6.10
CA GLU A 32 -3.57 5.02 5.27
C GLU A 32 -3.11 6.40 4.78
N LYS A 33 -1.79 6.63 4.70
CA LYS A 33 -1.22 7.89 4.19
C LYS A 33 -1.04 7.86 2.68
N LEU A 34 -0.96 6.66 2.11
CA LEU A 34 -0.91 6.43 0.67
C LEU A 34 -2.08 5.54 0.25
N THR A 35 -2.71 5.91 -0.86
CA THR A 35 -3.66 5.03 -1.54
C THR A 35 -2.92 3.98 -2.37
N LEU A 36 -3.60 2.90 -2.74
CA LEU A 36 -3.06 1.83 -3.59
C LEU A 36 -2.38 2.40 -4.85
N GLY A 37 -3.08 3.28 -5.57
CA GLY A 37 -2.56 3.87 -6.81
C GLY A 37 -1.40 4.85 -6.60
N LYS A 38 -1.28 5.51 -5.44
CA LYS A 38 -0.12 6.35 -5.12
C LYS A 38 1.09 5.50 -4.77
N ALA A 39 0.91 4.50 -3.92
CA ALA A 39 1.98 3.60 -3.50
C ALA A 39 2.58 2.84 -4.69
N SER A 40 1.73 2.26 -5.56
CA SER A 40 2.18 1.54 -6.75
C SER A 40 2.97 2.44 -7.70
N ARG A 41 2.49 3.69 -7.92
CA ARG A 41 3.18 4.66 -8.77
C ARG A 41 4.55 5.07 -8.23
N ILE A 42 4.67 5.26 -6.91
CA ILE A 42 5.95 5.64 -6.29
C ILE A 42 6.99 4.53 -6.50
N LEU A 43 6.57 3.27 -6.40
CA LEU A 43 7.44 2.11 -6.61
C LEU A 43 7.59 1.70 -8.07
N GLY A 44 7.02 2.48 -9.01
CA GLY A 44 7.13 2.20 -10.45
C GLY A 44 6.42 0.92 -10.90
N MET A 45 5.43 0.45 -10.15
CA MET A 45 4.70 -0.79 -10.43
C MET A 45 3.21 -0.54 -10.73
N THR A 46 2.59 -1.50 -11.39
CA THR A 46 1.14 -1.55 -11.59
C THR A 46 0.44 -1.77 -10.24
N GLN A 47 -0.86 -1.42 -10.17
CA GLN A 47 -1.64 -1.67 -8.95
C GLN A 47 -1.74 -3.17 -8.63
N LEU A 48 -1.78 -4.03 -9.66
CA LEU A 48 -1.83 -5.48 -9.49
C LEU A 48 -0.53 -6.03 -8.90
N GLU A 49 0.63 -5.56 -9.37
CA GLU A 49 1.93 -5.93 -8.79
C GLU A 49 2.04 -5.47 -7.34
N PHE A 50 1.54 -4.27 -7.02
CA PHE A 50 1.52 -3.80 -5.64
C PHE A 50 0.61 -4.63 -4.75
N GLN A 51 -0.57 -5.04 -5.25
CA GLN A 51 -1.44 -5.98 -4.53
C GLN A 51 -0.77 -7.34 -4.31
N ALA A 52 -0.03 -7.86 -5.29
CA ALA A 52 0.74 -9.09 -5.14
C ALA A 52 1.85 -8.94 -4.09
N LEU A 53 2.52 -7.79 -4.05
CA LEU A 53 3.50 -7.45 -3.01
C LEU A 53 2.85 -7.44 -1.62
N LEU A 54 1.71 -6.76 -1.47
CA LEU A 54 0.95 -6.72 -0.21
C LEU A 54 0.59 -8.15 0.25
N ALA A 55 0.03 -8.97 -0.64
CA ALA A 55 -0.32 -10.35 -0.36
C ALA A 55 0.89 -11.21 0.07
N SER A 56 2.06 -11.02 -0.57
CA SER A 56 3.29 -11.74 -0.20
C SER A 56 3.83 -11.41 1.19
N ARG A 57 3.35 -10.32 1.79
CA ARG A 57 3.75 -9.79 3.10
C ARG A 57 2.64 -9.93 4.15
N ASP A 58 1.59 -10.70 3.86
CA ASP A 58 0.38 -10.83 4.68
C ASP A 58 -0.26 -9.45 5.02
N LEU A 59 -0.16 -8.51 4.07
CA LEU A 59 -0.77 -7.19 4.16
C LEU A 59 -2.06 -7.19 3.35
N TYR A 60 -3.14 -6.84 4.02
CA TYR A 60 -4.45 -6.75 3.38
C TYR A 60 -4.68 -5.34 2.86
N ILE A 61 -5.40 -5.27 1.76
CA ILE A 61 -6.05 -4.03 1.33
C ILE A 61 -6.99 -3.68 2.48
N HIS A 62 -6.96 -2.43 2.96
CA HIS A 62 -7.85 -1.93 4.03
C HIS A 62 -9.31 -1.96 3.53
N TYR A 63 -9.88 -3.16 3.53
CA TYR A 63 -11.27 -3.45 3.21
C TYR A 63 -11.78 -4.21 4.42
N ASP A 64 -12.46 -3.50 5.28
CA ASP A 64 -12.99 -4.07 6.51
C ASP A 64 -14.44 -4.55 6.34
N VAL A 65 -15.00 -5.05 7.44
CA VAL A 65 -16.36 -5.58 7.45
C VAL A 65 -17.38 -4.45 7.29
N GLU A 66 -17.06 -3.25 7.77
CA GLU A 66 -17.88 -2.06 7.62
C GLU A 66 -17.95 -1.61 6.16
N ASP A 67 -16.82 -1.56 5.46
CA ASP A 67 -16.75 -1.27 4.01
C ASP A 67 -17.63 -2.24 3.21
N LEU A 68 -17.56 -3.54 3.54
CA LEU A 68 -18.42 -4.55 2.93
C LEU A 68 -19.91 -4.30 3.19
N HIS A 69 -20.27 -3.94 4.42
CA HIS A 69 -21.66 -3.63 4.76
C HIS A 69 -22.17 -2.37 4.05
N GLU A 70 -21.32 -1.36 3.83
CA GLU A 70 -21.67 -0.18 3.05
C GLU A 70 -21.90 -0.53 1.58
N ASP A 71 -21.03 -1.34 0.98
CA ASP A 71 -21.19 -1.82 -0.41
C ASP A 71 -22.49 -2.62 -0.57
N VAL A 72 -22.76 -3.57 0.33
CA VAL A 72 -24.00 -4.37 0.30
C VAL A 72 -25.24 -3.48 0.40
N ARG A 73 -25.22 -2.48 1.28
CA ARG A 73 -26.31 -1.52 1.42
C ARG A 73 -26.51 -0.71 0.13
N GLY A 74 -25.43 -0.21 -0.45
CA GLY A 74 -25.48 0.51 -1.73
C GLY A 74 -26.07 -0.35 -2.85
N LEU A 75 -25.70 -1.63 -2.92
CA LEU A 75 -26.25 -2.55 -3.91
C LEU A 75 -27.75 -2.84 -3.69
N GLN A 76 -28.21 -2.96 -2.44
CA GLN A 76 -29.63 -3.10 -2.11
C GLN A 76 -30.44 -1.85 -2.48
N GLU A 77 -29.92 -0.66 -2.20
CA GLU A 77 -30.56 0.62 -2.56
C GLU A 77 -30.70 0.79 -4.08
N LEU A 78 -29.72 0.28 -4.83
CA LEU A 78 -29.75 0.24 -6.30
C LEU A 78 -30.60 -0.89 -6.88
N GLY A 79 -31.12 -1.81 -6.05
CA GLY A 79 -31.87 -2.98 -6.49
C GLY A 79 -31.05 -4.01 -7.27
N LEU A 80 -29.73 -4.03 -7.06
CA LEU A 80 -28.79 -4.98 -7.65
C LEU A 80 -28.55 -6.21 -6.76
N LEU A 81 -29.13 -6.20 -5.56
CA LEU A 81 -29.14 -7.25 -4.53
C LEU A 81 -30.51 -7.22 -3.83
#